data_AF-A0A1M5QPJ5-F1
#
_entry.id   AF-A0A1M5QPJ5-F1
#
_cell.length_a   1.000
_cell.length_b   1.000
_cell.length_c   1.000
_cell.angle_alpha   90.00
_cell.angle_beta   90.00
_cell.angle_gamma   90.00
#
_symmetry.space_group_name_H-M   'P 1'
#
loop_
_entity.id
_entity.type
_entity.pdbx_description
1 polymer ?
#
loop_
_entity_poly.entity_id
_entity_poly.type
_entity_poly.pdbx_seq_one_letter_code
_entity_poly.pdbx_strand_id
1 'polypeptide(L)' 'MRRDQRLRICDKLIDQLTVLKGFIQLDKINNKIDHSIVILNEVDNLEKIVTELVNQLTAEE' A
#
# COMPACT_ATOMS: atom_id res chain seq x y z
N MET A 1 16.10 1.60 -16.65
CA MET A 1 15.57 0.27 -16.24
C MET A 1 15.37 0.15 -14.74
N ARG A 2 16.41 0.04 -13.89
CA ARG A 2 16.21 -0.13 -12.43
C ARG A 2 15.50 1.06 -11.76
N ARG A 3 15.87 2.30 -12.14
CA ARG A 3 15.21 3.51 -11.64
C ARG A 3 13.72 3.56 -12.02
N ASP A 4 13.38 3.15 -13.24
CA ASP A 4 11.99 3.11 -13.72
C ASP A 4 11.16 2.05 -13.01
N GLN A 5 11.78 0.93 -12.62
CA GLN A 5 11.13 -0.12 -11.85
C GLN A 5 10.87 0.32 -10.40
N ARG A 6 11.84 0.99 -9.76
CA ARG A 6 11.65 1.59 -8.43
C ARG A 6 10.55 2.66 -8.44
N LEU A 7 10.53 3.54 -9.44
CA LEU A 7 9.48 4.54 -9.60
C LEU A 7 8.09 3.90 -9.72
N ARG A 8 7.95 2.84 -10.54
CA ARG A 8 6.68 2.11 -10.66
C ARG A 8 6.22 1.47 -9.35
N ILE A 9 7.13 1.03 -8.49
CA ILE A 9 6.78 0.50 -7.17
C ILE A 9 6.32 1.62 -6.24
N CYS A 10 6.99 2.77 -6.28
CA CYS A 10 6.54 3.95 -5.54
C CYS A 10 5.15 4.42 -5.99
N ASP A 11 4.88 4.44 -7.30
CA ASP A 11 3.55 4.79 -7.83
C ASP A 11 2.47 3.84 -7.30
N LYS A 12 2.72 2.52 -7.36
CA LYS A 12 1.82 1.50 -6.78
C LYS A 12 1.61 1.69 -5.27
N LEU A 13 2.66 2.07 -4.54
CA LEU A 13 2.56 2.33 -3.11
C LEU A 13 1.63 3.52 -2.83
N ILE A 14 1.75 4.59 -3.61
CA ILE A 14 0.88 5.78 -3.48
C ILE A 14 -0.57 5.43 -3.80
N ASP A 15 -0.81 4.65 -4.85
CA ASP A 15 -2.15 4.19 -5.21
C ASP A 15 -2.77 3.38 -4.07
N GLN A 16 -2.03 2.42 -3.52
CA GLN A 16 -2.52 1.57 -2.43
C GLN A 16 -2.76 2.37 -1.14
N LEU A 17 -1.90 3.35 -0.82
CA LEU A 17 -2.12 4.27 0.30
C LEU A 17 -3.40 5.10 0.13
N THR A 18 -3.71 5.49 -1.10
CA THR A 18 -4.94 6.23 -1.42
C THR A 18 -6.18 5.37 -1.19
N VAL A 19 -6.13 4.09 -1.58
CA VAL A 19 -7.20 3.10 -1.32
C VAL A 19 -7.41 2.89 0.18
N LEU A 20 -6.35 2.63 0.94
CA LEU A 20 -6.41 2.46 2.39
C LEU A 20 -7.01 3.69 3.08
N LYS A 21 -6.58 4.89 2.69
CA LYS A 21 -7.14 6.15 3.20
C LYS A 21 -8.64 6.25 2.95
N GLY A 22 -9.11 5.83 1.78
CA GLY A 22 -10.53 5.79 1.44
C GLY A 22 -11.32 4.88 2.37
N PHE A 23 -10.84 3.66 2.64
CA PHE A 23 -11.50 2.75 3.57
C PHE A 23 -11.54 3.27 5.00
N ILE A 24 -10.44 3.85 5.50
CA ILE A 24 -10.41 4.47 6.83
C ILE A 24 -11.41 5.64 6.94
N GLN A 25 -11.56 6.43 5.87
CA GLN A 25 -12.55 7.51 5.83
C GLN A 25 -13.98 6.97 5.82
N LEU A 26 -14.24 5.91 5.04
CA LEU A 26 -15.55 5.25 4.98
C LEU A 26 -15.93 4.64 6.34
N ASP A 27 -15.00 3.99 7.03
CA ASP A 27 -15.22 3.43 8.36
C ASP A 27 -15.64 4.50 9.38
N LYS A 28 -15.01 5.69 9.32
CA LYS A 28 -15.37 6.85 10.16
C LYS A 28 -16.74 7.44 9.83
N ILE A 29 -17.14 7.45 8.55
CA ILE A 29 -18.39 8.06 8.09
C ILE A 29 -19.57 7.07 8.24
N ASN A 30 -19.33 5.78 8.03
CA ASN A 30 -20.34 4.73 8.00
C ASN A 30 -19.91 3.52 8.84
N ASN A 31 -20.03 3.67 10.15
CA ASN A 31 -19.72 2.63 11.15
C ASN A 31 -20.71 1.46 11.18
N LYS A 32 -21.69 1.41 10.26
CA LYS A 32 -22.64 0.30 10.15
C LYS A 32 -22.06 -0.92 9.44
N ILE A 33 -21.03 -0.70 8.63
CA ILE A 33 -20.29 -1.77 7.95
C ILE A 33 -18.91 -1.80 8.60
N ASP A 34 -18.49 -2.98 9.05
CA ASP A 34 -17.14 -3.19 9.55
C ASP A 34 -16.17 -3.26 8.37
N HIS A 35 -15.32 -2.25 8.22
CA HIS A 35 -14.29 -2.21 7.18
C HIS A 35 -12.94 -2.72 7.68
N SER A 36 -12.83 -3.17 8.95
CA SER A 36 -11.56 -3.54 9.58
C SER A 36 -10.83 -4.64 8.82
N ILE A 37 -11.56 -5.63 8.30
CA ILE A 37 -10.99 -6.74 7.51
C ILE A 37 -10.38 -6.23 6.20
N VAL A 38 -11.08 -5.31 5.54
CA VAL A 38 -10.59 -4.72 4.27
C VAL A 38 -9.38 -3.84 4.54
N ILE A 39 -9.44 -3.00 5.57
CA ILE A 39 -8.33 -2.16 6.02
C ILE A 39 -7.10 -3.02 6.34
N LEU A 40 -7.27 -4.15 7.04
CA LEU A 40 -6.17 -5.07 7.36
C LEU A 40 -5.55 -5.66 6.09
N ASN A 41 -6.36 -6.14 5.15
CA ASN A 41 -5.87 -6.65 3.86
C ASN A 41 -5.10 -5.59 3.06
N GLU A 42 -5.55 -4.33 3.10
CA GLU A 42 -4.86 -3.22 2.46
C GLU A 42 -3.50 -2.92 3.11
N VAL A 43 -3.40 -3.02 4.44
CA VAL A 43 -2.13 -2.91 5.16
C VAL A 43 -1.18 -4.05 4.79
N ASP A 44 -1.65 -5.31 4.76
CA ASP A 44 -0.84 -6.46 4.34
C ASP A 44 -0.30 -6.29 2.91
N ASN A 45 -1.07 -5.69 2.02
CA ASN A 45 -0.64 -5.40 0.65
C ASN A 45 0.42 -4.29 0.62
N LEU A 46 0.28 -3.24 1.44
CA LEU A 46 1.30 -2.20 1.58
C LEU A 46 2.61 -2.79 2.09
N GLU A 47 2.57 -3.67 3.09
CA GLU A 47 3.78 -4.33 3.61
C GLU A 47 4.53 -5.11 2.52
N LYS A 48 3.81 -5.82 1.64
CA LYS A 48 4.41 -6.52 0.49
C LYS A 48 5.08 -5.55 -0.49
N ILE A 49 4.40 -4.46 -0.85
CA ILE A 49 4.93 -3.45 -1.79
C ILE A 49 6.17 -2.77 -1.20
N VAL A 50 6.15 -2.42 0.09
CA VAL A 50 7.29 -1.83 0.80
C VAL A 50 8.44 -2.82 0.87
N THR A 51 8.17 -4.09 1.18
CA THR A 51 9.20 -5.14 1.20
C THR A 51 9.84 -5.32 -0.18
N GLU A 52 9.05 -5.32 -1.26
CA GLU A 52 9.57 -5.36 -2.64
C GLU A 52 10.46 -4.15 -2.93
N LEU A 53 10.04 -2.95 -2.53
CA LEU A 53 10.82 -1.73 -2.70
C LEU A 53 12.15 -1.81 -1.94
N VAL A 54 12.12 -2.21 -0.67
CA VAL A 54 13.30 -2.37 0.17
C VAL A 54 14.26 -3.36 -0.46
N ASN A 55 13.77 -4.54 -0.86
CA ASN A 55 14.59 -5.55 -1.52
C ASN A 55 15.27 -5.02 -2.80
N GLN A 56 14.58 -4.17 -3.59
CA GLN A 56 15.20 -3.54 -4.77
C GLN A 56 16.22 -2.45 -4.44
N LEU A 57 16.07 -1.78 -3.30
CA LEU A 57 17.03 -0.78 -2.83
C LEU A 57 18.27 -1.43 -2.21
N THR A 58 18.11 -2.58 -1.55
CA THR A 58 19.21 -3.31 -0.89
C THR A 58 19.92 -4.31 -1.81
N ALA A 59 19.27 -4.76 -2.89
CA ALA A 59 19.90 -5.63 -3.90
C ALA A 59 20.92 -4.89 -4.82
N GLU A 60 21.36 -3.69 -4.44
CA GLU A 60 22.46 -2.95 -5.08
C GLU A 60 23.81 -3.09 -4.32
N GLU A 61 24.01 -4.19 -3.59
CA GLU A 61 25.34 -4.74 -3.25
C GLU A 61 25.80 -5.79 -4.27
#